data_AF-A0A8H4K1A1-F1
#
_entry.id   AF-A0A8H4K1A1-F1
#
_cell.length_a   1.000
_cell.length_b   1.000
_cell.length_c   1.000
_cell.angle_alpha   90.00
_cell.angle_beta   90.00
_cell.angle_gamma   90.00
#
_symmetry.space_group_name_H-M   'P 1'
#
loop_
_entity.id
_entity.type
_entity.pdbx_description
1 polymer ?
#
loop_
_entity_poly.entity_id
_entity_poly.type
_entity_poly.pdbx_seq_one_letter_code
_entity_poly.pdbx_strand_id
1 'polypeptide(L)'
;MWDSDRHFFNDPALLDNYALESLSLANKVVYRQPNAQDHVAVISGGGSGHEPASTGLVGQGFLTASIAGTIFASPSTEQIFNEITKCVTRSTNILIIVMNYTGDVLNLGVAVEKARSMGIQVDMVIIGDYVDVEKLKSGKAGRRGIAETVLVMKTACAFAAHGHTLAEVATVTRLSAANIASIGASLVHVHVPG
;
A
#
# COMPACT_ATOMS: atom_id res chain seq x y z
N MET A 1 2.78 30.88 -11.08
CA MET A 1 2.02 31.57 -10.01
C MET A 1 0.92 30.61 -9.64
N TRP A 2 1.01 30.00 -8.46
CA TRP A 2 0.11 28.95 -8.00
C TRP A 2 -1.32 29.48 -7.92
N ASP A 3 -2.29 28.79 -8.52
CA ASP A 3 -3.70 29.14 -8.37
C ASP A 3 -4.19 28.53 -7.05
N SER A 4 -3.96 29.27 -5.94
CA SER A 4 -4.31 28.85 -4.56
C SER A 4 -5.80 28.61 -4.36
N ASP A 5 -6.64 29.02 -5.32
CA ASP A 5 -8.09 29.07 -5.16
C ASP A 5 -8.77 27.70 -5.39
N ARG A 6 -8.00 26.66 -5.72
CA ARG A 6 -8.54 25.32 -6.05
C ARG A 6 -8.30 24.26 -4.97
N HIS A 7 -7.49 24.54 -3.95
CA HIS A 7 -7.08 23.57 -2.95
C HIS A 7 -7.01 24.16 -1.55
N PHE A 8 -7.29 23.34 -0.54
CA PHE A 8 -7.16 23.72 0.86
C PHE A 8 -5.88 23.11 1.46
N PHE A 9 -4.81 23.89 1.53
CA PHE A 9 -3.58 23.53 2.24
C PHE A 9 -2.81 24.78 2.68
N ASN A 10 -1.92 24.63 3.67
CA ASN A 10 -1.08 25.73 4.14
C ASN A 10 0.25 25.79 3.38
N ASP A 11 0.99 24.66 3.37
CA ASP A 11 2.29 24.51 2.70
C ASP A 11 2.26 23.22 1.86
N PRO A 12 2.46 23.29 0.53
CA PRO A 12 2.41 22.11 -0.32
C PRO A 12 3.54 21.11 -0.01
N ALA A 13 4.66 21.55 0.57
CA ALA A 13 5.76 20.67 0.97
C ALA A 13 5.42 19.81 2.21
N LEU A 14 4.37 20.19 2.96
CA LEU A 14 3.92 19.52 4.18
C LEU A 14 2.54 18.87 4.02
N LEU A 15 1.99 18.85 2.81
CA LEU A 15 0.61 18.43 2.56
C LEU A 15 0.28 17.03 3.09
N ASP A 16 1.18 16.08 2.89
CA ASP A 16 1.02 14.70 3.36
C ASP A 16 1.21 14.58 4.88
N ASN A 17 2.07 15.40 5.48
CA ASN A 17 2.15 15.50 6.94
C ASN A 17 0.84 16.03 7.52
N TYR A 18 0.26 17.09 6.94
CA TYR A 18 -1.03 17.63 7.39
C TYR A 18 -2.17 16.62 7.21
N ALA A 19 -2.22 15.93 6.07
CA ALA A 19 -3.24 14.92 5.80
C ALA A 19 -3.20 13.76 6.82
N LEU A 20 -2.01 13.45 7.35
CA LEU A 20 -1.81 12.37 8.31
C LEU A 20 -1.72 12.84 9.76
N GLU A 21 -1.68 14.14 10.04
CA GLU A 21 -1.44 14.70 11.39
C GLU A 21 -2.47 14.21 12.43
N SER A 22 -3.72 13.97 11.99
CA SER A 22 -4.78 13.41 12.84
C SER A 22 -4.74 11.88 12.98
N LEU A 23 -3.92 11.18 12.19
CA LEU A 23 -3.87 9.72 12.08
C LEU A 23 -2.50 9.13 12.48
N SER A 24 -1.43 9.90 12.39
CA SER A 24 -0.06 9.51 12.71
C SER A 24 0.73 10.67 13.31
N LEU A 25 1.52 10.36 14.32
CA LEU A 25 2.40 11.33 14.99
C LEU A 25 3.77 11.48 14.30
N ALA A 26 4.17 10.58 13.39
CA ALA A 26 5.47 10.66 12.71
C ALA A 26 5.61 9.75 11.47
N ASN A 27 6.47 10.17 10.53
CA ASN A 27 7.01 9.37 9.41
C ASN A 27 6.02 8.89 8.34
N LYS A 28 4.82 9.49 8.24
CA LYS A 28 3.83 9.16 7.20
C LYS A 28 3.43 7.68 7.21
N VAL A 29 3.39 7.08 8.41
CA VAL A 29 3.01 5.67 8.60
C VAL A 29 1.90 5.62 9.63
N VAL A 30 0.82 4.93 9.29
CA VAL A 30 -0.30 4.69 10.21
C VAL A 30 -0.32 3.22 10.60
N TYR A 31 -0.43 2.97 11.90
CA TYR A 31 -0.47 1.65 12.49
C TYR A 31 -1.80 1.43 13.18
N ARG A 32 -2.33 0.21 13.12
CA ARG A 32 -3.38 -0.20 14.06
C ARG A 32 -2.75 -0.45 15.43
N GLN A 33 -3.58 -0.44 16.47
CA GLN A 33 -3.16 -0.92 17.78
C GLN A 33 -2.77 -2.41 17.71
N PRO A 34 -1.68 -2.84 18.38
CA PRO A 34 -1.26 -4.24 18.36
C PRO A 34 -2.36 -5.19 18.85
N ASN A 35 -2.49 -6.34 18.19
CA ASN A 35 -3.37 -7.41 18.63
C ASN A 35 -2.56 -8.71 18.77
N ALA A 36 -2.62 -9.33 19.95
CA ALA A 36 -1.85 -10.51 20.30
C ALA A 36 -2.17 -11.76 19.46
N GLN A 37 -3.28 -11.75 18.70
CA GLN A 37 -3.71 -12.85 17.84
C GLN A 37 -3.20 -12.75 16.40
N ASP A 38 -2.42 -11.71 16.07
CA ASP A 38 -1.97 -11.49 14.70
C ASP A 38 -0.78 -12.39 14.32
N HIS A 39 -1.04 -13.43 13.53
CA HIS A 39 -0.01 -14.34 13.01
C HIS A 39 0.70 -13.82 11.75
N VAL A 40 0.02 -12.96 10.98
CA VAL A 40 0.53 -12.32 9.76
C VAL A 40 0.14 -10.85 9.76
N ALA A 41 1.12 -9.95 9.70
CA ALA A 41 0.87 -8.53 9.46
C ALA A 41 0.68 -8.30 7.96
N VAL A 42 -0.45 -7.69 7.59
CA VAL A 42 -0.68 -7.22 6.22
C VAL A 42 -0.37 -5.74 6.13
N ILE A 43 0.58 -5.38 5.28
CA ILE A 43 1.05 -4.01 5.07
C ILE A 43 0.77 -3.60 3.63
N SER A 44 0.35 -2.36 3.43
CA SER A 44 0.29 -1.73 2.11
C SER A 44 0.78 -0.29 2.20
N GLY A 45 0.76 0.42 1.07
CA GLY A 45 1.30 1.76 0.97
C GLY A 45 1.51 2.17 -0.48
N GLY A 46 1.95 3.40 -0.66
CA GLY A 46 2.15 4.02 -1.97
C GLY A 46 2.17 5.54 -1.86
N GLY A 47 2.12 6.22 -3.01
CA GLY A 47 1.98 7.68 -3.04
C GLY A 47 0.67 8.16 -2.40
N SER A 48 0.73 9.30 -1.72
CA SER A 48 -0.43 9.99 -1.16
C SER A 48 -1.30 10.61 -2.27
N GLY A 49 -2.51 11.08 -1.93
CA GLY A 49 -3.48 11.64 -2.90
C GLY A 49 -4.52 10.63 -3.40
N HIS A 50 -4.58 9.46 -2.76
CA HIS A 50 -5.55 8.40 -3.01
C HIS A 50 -6.41 8.10 -1.78
N GLU A 51 -6.42 8.99 -0.80
CA GLU A 51 -7.16 8.82 0.45
C GLU A 51 -8.65 8.54 0.14
N PRO A 52 -9.28 7.55 0.81
CA PRO A 52 -8.81 6.87 2.01
C PRO A 52 -7.78 5.74 1.78
N ALA A 53 -7.41 5.40 0.53
CA ALA A 53 -6.44 4.34 0.29
C ALA A 53 -4.99 4.82 0.54
N SER A 54 -4.13 4.04 1.20
CA SER A 54 -4.42 2.81 1.96
C SER A 54 -4.67 3.09 3.45
N THR A 55 -4.41 4.30 3.90
CA THR A 55 -4.36 4.67 5.33
C THR A 55 -5.68 4.49 6.07
N GLY A 56 -6.81 4.82 5.45
CA GLY A 56 -8.14 4.60 6.01
C GLY A 56 -8.53 3.12 6.13
N LEU A 57 -7.73 2.21 5.59
CA LEU A 57 -7.89 0.76 5.71
C LEU A 57 -7.02 0.18 6.84
N VAL A 58 -6.39 0.99 7.68
CA VAL A 58 -5.65 0.49 8.84
C VAL A 58 -6.60 0.26 10.01
N GLY A 59 -6.65 -0.97 10.51
CA GLY A 59 -7.57 -1.31 11.60
C GLY A 59 -7.78 -2.82 11.80
N GLN A 60 -8.55 -3.18 12.84
CA GLN A 60 -8.86 -4.58 13.15
C GLN A 60 -9.59 -5.25 11.97
N GLY A 61 -9.11 -6.41 11.51
CA GLY A 61 -9.65 -7.11 10.35
C GLY A 61 -9.30 -6.50 8.99
N PHE A 62 -8.44 -5.47 8.99
CA PHE A 62 -7.87 -4.81 7.82
C PHE A 62 -6.33 -4.69 7.96
N LEU A 63 -5.70 -3.66 7.39
CA LEU A 63 -4.26 -3.51 7.34
C LEU A 63 -3.69 -3.34 8.74
N THR A 64 -2.51 -3.92 8.96
CA THR A 64 -1.71 -3.70 10.16
C THR A 64 -1.01 -2.35 10.11
N ALA A 65 -0.51 -1.97 8.94
CA ALA A 65 0.10 -0.67 8.71
C ALA A 65 -0.13 -0.19 7.27
N SER A 66 -0.14 1.12 7.09
CA SER A 66 -0.07 1.81 5.80
C SER A 66 1.15 2.72 5.79
N ILE A 67 1.97 2.62 4.74
CA ILE A 67 3.18 3.44 4.55
C ILE A 67 2.93 4.42 3.40
N ALA A 68 2.77 5.70 3.73
CA ALA A 68 2.51 6.75 2.75
C ALA A 68 3.81 7.43 2.30
N GLY A 69 3.94 7.60 0.97
CA GLY A 69 4.92 8.49 0.35
C GLY A 69 4.37 9.90 0.18
N THR A 70 5.05 10.72 -0.63
CA THR A 70 4.51 12.05 -1.00
C THR A 70 3.38 11.91 -2.03
N ILE A 71 2.71 13.02 -2.36
CA ILE A 71 1.63 13.03 -3.35
C ILE A 71 2.10 12.39 -4.67
N PHE A 72 1.43 11.32 -5.07
CA PHE A 72 1.72 10.51 -6.26
C PHE A 72 3.16 9.99 -6.39
N ALA A 73 3.91 9.91 -5.30
CA ALA A 73 5.25 9.33 -5.29
C ALA A 73 5.39 8.28 -4.20
N SER A 74 5.95 7.13 -4.59
CA SER A 74 6.18 5.99 -3.71
C SER A 74 6.98 6.36 -2.45
N PRO A 75 6.69 5.78 -1.28
CA PRO A 75 7.56 5.89 -0.10
C PRO A 75 8.96 5.36 -0.42
N SER A 76 9.96 5.88 0.29
CA SER A 76 11.35 5.47 0.04
C SER A 76 11.60 4.04 0.51
N THR A 77 12.53 3.34 -0.15
CA THR A 77 12.98 2.00 0.24
C THR A 77 13.39 1.93 1.72
N GLU A 78 14.06 2.97 2.22
CA GLU A 78 14.49 3.04 3.62
C GLU A 78 13.32 3.16 4.58
N GLN A 79 12.34 4.03 4.27
CA GLN A 79 11.11 4.13 5.05
C GLN A 79 10.40 2.77 5.11
N ILE A 80 10.19 2.13 3.96
CA ILE A 80 9.51 0.83 3.89
C ILE A 80 10.25 -0.23 4.72
N PHE A 81 11.56 -0.34 4.55
CA PHE A 81 12.38 -1.33 5.25
C PHE A 81 12.39 -1.14 6.78
N ASN A 82 12.47 0.12 7.24
CA ASN A 82 12.40 0.46 8.66
C ASN A 82 11.06 0.03 9.25
N GLU A 83 9.95 0.25 8.54
CA GLU A 83 8.64 -0.15 9.02
C GLU A 83 8.41 -1.67 8.97
N ILE A 84 8.94 -2.38 7.96
CA ILE A 84 8.97 -3.86 7.95
C ILE A 84 9.63 -4.37 9.23
N THR A 85 10.81 -3.85 9.56
CA THR A 85 11.58 -4.27 10.74
C THR A 85 10.83 -3.98 12.05
N LYS A 86 10.14 -2.83 12.14
CA LYS A 86 9.29 -2.52 13.29
C LYS A 86 8.08 -3.45 13.38
N CYS A 87 7.44 -3.80 12.27
CA CYS A 87 6.33 -4.77 12.26
C CYS A 87 6.76 -6.17 12.72
N VAL A 88 8.00 -6.60 12.45
CA VAL A 88 8.50 -7.91 12.95
C VAL A 88 8.46 -7.98 14.47
N THR A 89 8.72 -6.87 15.17
CA THR A 89 8.60 -6.85 16.65
C THR A 89 7.18 -7.05 17.16
N ARG A 90 6.17 -6.92 16.28
CA ARG A 90 4.75 -7.03 16.59
C ARG A 90 4.09 -8.30 16.01
N SER A 91 4.69 -8.91 14.99
CA SER A 91 4.15 -10.07 14.26
C SER A 91 5.29 -10.88 13.65
N THR A 92 5.18 -12.22 13.64
CA THR A 92 6.27 -13.08 13.16
C THR A 92 6.40 -13.18 11.63
N ASN A 93 5.38 -12.79 10.87
CA ASN A 93 5.35 -12.89 9.40
C ASN A 93 4.66 -11.68 8.76
N ILE A 94 5.08 -11.27 7.57
CA ILE A 94 4.59 -10.05 6.90
C ILE A 94 4.15 -10.36 5.46
N LEU A 95 2.97 -9.91 5.07
CA LEU A 95 2.54 -9.82 3.67
C LEU A 95 2.49 -8.35 3.25
N ILE A 96 3.18 -8.02 2.17
CA ILE A 96 3.11 -6.72 1.51
C ILE A 96 2.22 -6.80 0.28
N ILE A 97 1.20 -5.94 0.22
CA ILE A 97 0.34 -5.78 -0.96
C ILE A 97 0.68 -4.44 -1.62
N VAL A 98 1.07 -4.48 -2.89
CA VAL A 98 1.51 -3.31 -3.65
C VAL A 98 0.65 -3.11 -4.89
N MET A 99 0.27 -1.86 -5.18
CA MET A 99 -0.33 -1.50 -6.46
C MET A 99 0.74 -1.50 -7.54
N ASN A 100 0.42 -2.00 -8.75
CA ASN A 100 1.43 -2.16 -9.80
C ASN A 100 1.79 -0.84 -10.50
N TYR A 101 2.61 -0.04 -9.82
CA TYR A 101 3.30 1.13 -10.35
C TYR A 101 4.81 0.92 -10.20
N THR A 102 5.58 1.31 -11.21
CA THR A 102 7.03 1.03 -11.27
C THR A 102 7.77 1.52 -10.02
N GLY A 103 7.48 2.73 -9.55
CA GLY A 103 8.12 3.29 -8.34
C GLY A 103 7.83 2.44 -7.10
N ASP A 104 6.57 2.06 -6.91
CA ASP A 104 6.13 1.23 -5.78
C ASP A 104 6.74 -0.18 -5.85
N VAL A 105 6.64 -0.85 -7.00
CA VAL A 105 7.20 -2.20 -7.15
C VAL A 105 8.71 -2.23 -6.92
N LEU A 106 9.46 -1.22 -7.40
CA LEU A 106 10.89 -1.13 -7.18
C LEU A 106 11.25 -0.82 -5.72
N ASN A 107 10.65 0.22 -5.12
CA ASN A 107 11.00 0.63 -3.75
C ASN A 107 10.61 -0.44 -2.73
N LEU A 108 9.40 -0.99 -2.83
CA LEU A 108 8.94 -2.05 -1.94
C LEU A 108 9.69 -3.36 -2.21
N GLY A 109 9.98 -3.68 -3.47
CA GLY A 109 10.74 -4.89 -3.83
C GLY A 109 12.15 -4.88 -3.22
N VAL A 110 12.89 -3.76 -3.32
CA VAL A 110 14.22 -3.66 -2.70
C VAL A 110 14.13 -3.75 -1.17
N ALA A 111 13.12 -3.15 -0.55
CA ALA A 111 12.92 -3.23 0.90
C ALA A 111 12.61 -4.66 1.36
N VAL A 112 11.78 -5.40 0.60
CA VAL A 112 11.45 -6.81 0.83
C VAL A 112 12.69 -7.69 0.74
N GLU A 113 13.51 -7.53 -0.31
CA GLU A 113 14.74 -8.32 -0.45
C GLU A 113 15.74 -8.04 0.67
N LYS A 114 15.89 -6.77 1.09
CA LYS A 114 16.69 -6.41 2.27
C LYS A 114 16.18 -7.10 3.53
N ALA A 115 14.87 -7.08 3.78
CA ALA A 115 14.27 -7.73 4.94
C ALA A 115 14.49 -9.26 4.91
N ARG A 116 14.29 -9.91 3.75
CA ARG A 116 14.57 -11.34 3.55
C ARG A 116 16.02 -11.69 3.84
N SER A 117 16.97 -10.85 3.42
CA SER A 117 18.40 -11.06 3.69
C SER A 117 18.75 -11.02 5.18
N MET A 118 17.90 -10.40 6.00
CA MET A 118 18.01 -10.39 7.47
C MET A 118 17.23 -11.53 8.15
N GLY A 119 16.68 -12.48 7.38
CA GLY A 119 15.90 -13.60 7.90
C GLY A 119 14.45 -13.27 8.23
N ILE A 120 13.96 -12.08 7.87
CA ILE A 120 12.55 -11.69 8.06
C ILE A 120 11.67 -12.45 7.07
N GLN A 121 10.64 -13.12 7.58
CA GLN A 121 9.63 -13.80 6.76
C GLN A 121 8.66 -12.78 6.17
N VAL A 122 8.92 -12.38 4.92
CA VAL A 122 8.10 -11.43 4.18
C VAL A 122 7.77 -11.94 2.77
N ASP A 123 6.49 -11.88 2.40
CA ASP A 123 6.02 -12.11 1.03
C ASP A 123 5.42 -10.82 0.45
N MET A 124 5.40 -10.72 -0.88
CA MET A 124 4.96 -9.55 -1.61
C MET A 124 4.03 -9.96 -2.76
N VAL A 125 2.88 -9.31 -2.86
CA VAL A 125 1.90 -9.52 -3.93
C VAL A 125 1.62 -8.20 -4.63
N ILE A 126 1.79 -8.22 -5.96
CA ILE A 126 1.58 -7.07 -6.85
C ILE A 126 0.18 -7.16 -7.44
N ILE A 127 -0.59 -6.06 -7.36
CA ILE A 127 -1.97 -5.98 -7.81
C ILE A 127 -2.06 -5.18 -9.10
N GLY A 128 -2.63 -5.78 -10.15
CA GLY A 128 -2.76 -5.21 -11.48
C GLY A 128 -4.15 -5.46 -12.08
N ASP A 129 -5.16 -4.80 -11.54
CA ASP A 129 -6.58 -4.96 -11.87
C ASP A 129 -7.05 -4.06 -13.02
N TYR A 130 -6.30 -3.04 -13.42
CA TYR A 130 -6.74 -2.08 -14.42
C TYR A 130 -6.70 -2.63 -15.86
N VAL A 131 -7.86 -2.81 -16.50
CA VAL A 131 -8.00 -3.48 -17.81
C VAL A 131 -8.06 -2.58 -19.04
N ASP A 132 -7.79 -1.28 -18.89
CA ASP A 132 -7.82 -0.26 -19.97
C ASP A 132 -6.78 -0.50 -21.08
N VAL A 133 -5.66 -1.12 -20.75
CA VAL A 133 -4.61 -1.47 -21.72
C VAL A 133 -4.64 -2.97 -22.00
N GLU A 134 -4.70 -3.31 -23.28
CA GLU A 134 -4.52 -4.69 -23.73
C GLU A 134 -3.23 -5.25 -23.12
N LYS A 135 -3.28 -6.49 -22.61
CA LYS A 135 -2.19 -7.12 -21.86
C LYS A 135 -0.83 -7.05 -22.59
N LEU A 136 -0.86 -7.06 -23.92
CA LEU A 136 0.29 -6.96 -24.83
C LEU A 136 0.92 -5.55 -24.91
N LYS A 137 0.15 -4.48 -24.68
CA LYS A 137 0.61 -3.09 -24.73
C LYS A 137 1.20 -2.59 -23.41
N SER A 138 0.89 -3.27 -22.29
CA SER A 138 1.40 -2.96 -20.95
C SER A 138 2.90 -3.28 -20.73
N GLY A 139 3.59 -3.84 -21.74
CA GLY A 139 5.01 -4.14 -21.67
C GLY A 139 5.40 -5.07 -20.52
N LYS A 140 6.64 -4.96 -20.03
CA LYS A 140 7.16 -5.76 -18.91
C LYS A 140 6.53 -5.39 -17.56
N ALA A 141 5.94 -4.20 -17.44
CA ALA A 141 5.37 -3.71 -16.18
C ALA A 141 4.02 -4.36 -15.85
N GLY A 142 3.23 -4.77 -16.85
CA GLY A 142 1.90 -5.34 -16.61
C GLY A 142 0.80 -4.29 -16.39
N ARG A 143 -0.36 -4.71 -15.89
CA ARG A 143 -1.52 -3.84 -15.66
C ARG A 143 -1.37 -3.03 -14.37
N ARG A 144 -1.82 -1.78 -14.37
CA ARG A 144 -1.84 -0.92 -13.16
C ARG A 144 -2.74 -1.51 -12.07
N GLY A 145 -2.39 -1.28 -10.81
CA GLY A 145 -3.28 -1.53 -9.68
C GLY A 145 -4.12 -0.27 -9.38
N ILE A 146 -5.44 -0.39 -9.28
CA ILE A 146 -6.34 0.73 -8.94
C ILE A 146 -7.33 0.33 -7.83
N ALA A 147 -8.61 0.68 -7.96
CA ALA A 147 -9.63 0.61 -6.91
C ALA A 147 -9.84 -0.79 -6.32
N GLU A 148 -9.83 -1.86 -7.13
CA GLU A 148 -10.15 -3.21 -6.65
C GLU A 148 -9.03 -3.81 -5.78
N THR A 149 -7.87 -3.14 -5.70
CA THR A 149 -6.82 -3.45 -4.71
C THR A 149 -7.40 -3.48 -3.30
N VAL A 150 -8.38 -2.63 -2.97
CA VAL A 150 -9.03 -2.59 -1.66
C VAL A 150 -9.74 -3.91 -1.33
N LEU A 151 -10.38 -4.55 -2.31
CA LEU A 151 -11.03 -5.85 -2.11
C LEU A 151 -9.99 -6.96 -1.87
N VAL A 152 -8.86 -6.92 -2.59
CA VAL A 152 -7.76 -7.87 -2.38
C VAL A 152 -7.16 -7.72 -0.98
N MET A 153 -6.93 -6.48 -0.54
CA MET A 153 -6.48 -6.19 0.83
C MET A 153 -7.47 -6.74 1.85
N LYS A 154 -8.78 -6.51 1.66
CA LYS A 154 -9.79 -7.02 2.59
C LYS A 154 -9.77 -8.53 2.71
N THR A 155 -9.61 -9.26 1.61
CA THR A 155 -9.51 -10.73 1.60
C THR A 155 -8.25 -11.20 2.32
N ALA A 156 -7.10 -10.61 2.02
CA ALA A 156 -5.83 -10.94 2.68
C ALA A 156 -5.91 -10.71 4.19
N CYS A 157 -6.40 -9.55 4.61
CA CYS A 157 -6.57 -9.19 6.02
C CYS A 157 -7.57 -10.10 6.72
N ALA A 158 -8.64 -10.53 6.04
CA ALA A 158 -9.58 -11.48 6.62
C ALA A 158 -8.91 -12.82 6.92
N PHE A 159 -8.12 -13.37 5.98
CA PHE A 159 -7.38 -14.62 6.21
C PHE A 159 -6.33 -14.46 7.32
N ALA A 160 -5.60 -13.35 7.32
CA ALA A 160 -4.63 -13.06 8.38
C ALA A 160 -5.31 -13.00 9.77
N ALA A 161 -6.49 -12.36 9.86
CA ALA A 161 -7.26 -12.25 11.10
C ALA A 161 -7.85 -13.60 11.58
N HIS A 162 -8.03 -14.58 10.69
CA HIS A 162 -8.44 -15.94 11.04
C HIS A 162 -7.24 -16.86 11.38
N GLY A 163 -6.03 -16.30 11.47
CA GLY A 163 -4.84 -17.03 11.89
C GLY A 163 -4.21 -17.93 10.83
N HIS A 164 -4.53 -17.71 9.56
CA HIS A 164 -3.87 -18.41 8.45
C HIS A 164 -2.38 -18.07 8.37
N THR A 165 -1.60 -19.00 7.82
CA THR A 165 -0.16 -18.85 7.60
C THR A 165 0.13 -17.82 6.50
N LEU A 166 1.35 -17.27 6.48
CA LEU A 166 1.78 -16.34 5.43
C LEU A 166 1.57 -16.91 4.02
N ALA A 167 1.87 -18.19 3.81
CA ALA A 167 1.72 -18.86 2.52
C ALA A 167 0.24 -18.95 2.08
N GLU A 168 -0.67 -19.27 2.99
CA GLU A 168 -2.12 -19.31 2.71
C GLU A 168 -2.67 -17.91 2.43
N VAL A 169 -2.29 -16.91 3.23
CA VAL A 169 -2.70 -15.52 3.02
C VAL A 169 -2.19 -15.02 1.67
N ALA A 170 -0.93 -15.26 1.32
CA ALA A 170 -0.37 -14.87 0.04
C ALA A 170 -1.03 -15.61 -1.14
N THR A 171 -1.39 -16.88 -0.97
CA THR A 171 -2.10 -17.69 -1.98
C THR A 171 -3.48 -17.12 -2.28
N VAL A 172 -4.30 -16.87 -1.26
CA VAL A 172 -5.64 -16.28 -1.48
C VAL A 172 -5.55 -14.85 -2.01
N THR A 173 -4.52 -14.10 -1.62
CA THR A 173 -4.28 -12.74 -2.14
C THR A 173 -4.00 -12.77 -3.64
N ARG A 174 -3.10 -13.66 -4.10
CA ARG A 174 -2.82 -13.86 -5.54
C ARG A 174 -4.03 -14.36 -6.30
N LEU A 175 -4.80 -15.29 -5.72
CA LEU A 175 -6.04 -15.78 -6.32
C LEU A 175 -7.06 -14.64 -6.49
N SER A 176 -7.24 -13.82 -5.45
CA SER A 176 -8.14 -12.67 -5.49
C SER A 176 -7.68 -11.67 -6.56
N ALA A 177 -6.39 -11.33 -6.58
CA ALA A 177 -5.79 -10.43 -7.57
C ALA A 177 -5.98 -10.92 -9.02
N ALA A 178 -5.96 -12.23 -9.25
CA ALA A 178 -6.17 -12.81 -10.57
C ALA A 178 -7.63 -12.80 -11.04
N ASN A 179 -8.59 -12.58 -10.14
CA ASN A 179 -10.03 -12.65 -10.40
C ASN A 179 -10.75 -11.30 -10.27
N ILE A 180 -10.02 -10.20 -10.13
CA ILE A 180 -10.57 -8.85 -10.15
C ILE A 180 -10.19 -8.10 -11.43
N ALA A 181 -11.04 -7.18 -11.85
CA ALA A 181 -10.81 -6.32 -12.99
C ALA A 181 -11.52 -4.98 -12.79
N SER A 182 -10.84 -3.90 -13.17
CA SER A 182 -11.32 -2.54 -13.04
C SER A 182 -11.10 -1.75 -14.31
N ILE A 183 -12.06 -0.90 -14.64
CA ILE A 183 -11.91 0.13 -15.67
C ILE A 183 -12.41 1.45 -15.11
N GLY A 184 -11.75 2.54 -15.49
CA GLY A 184 -12.03 3.88 -15.01
C GLY A 184 -12.09 4.84 -16.18
N ALA A 185 -12.90 5.88 -16.04
CA ALA A 185 -12.97 6.99 -16.98
C ALA A 185 -12.96 8.29 -16.20
N SER A 186 -12.41 9.35 -16.78
CA SER A 186 -12.47 10.69 -16.21
C SER A 186 -12.83 11.72 -17.27
N LEU A 187 -13.64 12.71 -16.87
CA LEU A 187 -13.99 13.85 -17.71
C LEU A 187 -12.93 14.95 -17.67
N VAL A 188 -12.15 15.01 -16.59
CA VAL A 188 -11.13 16.04 -16.33
C VAL A 188 -9.93 15.44 -15.58
N HIS A 189 -8.78 16.10 -15.64
CA HIS A 189 -7.62 15.71 -14.83
C HIS A 189 -7.72 16.27 -13.41
N VAL A 190 -6.99 15.67 -12.48
CA VAL A 190 -6.80 16.22 -11.12
C VAL A 190 -5.81 17.37 -11.17
N HIS A 191 -6.01 18.38 -10.32
CA HIS A 191 -5.01 19.42 -10.09
C HIS A 191 -4.13 18.97 -8.92
N VAL A 192 -2.83 18.87 -9.14
CA VAL A 192 -1.87 18.51 -8.09
C VAL A 192 -1.39 19.78 -7.39
N PRO A 193 -1.40 19.84 -6.05
CA PRO A 193 -0.79 20.93 -5.30
C PRO A 193 0.72 21.03 -5.56
N GLY A 194 1.20 22.22 -5.87
CA GLY A 194 2.59 22.45 -6.30
C GLY A 194 2.76 22.22 -7.79
#